data_AF-A0A7V4IBB4-F1
#
_entry.id   AF-A0A7V4IBB4-F1
#
_cell.length_a   1.000
_cell.length_b   1.000
_cell.length_c   1.000
_cell.angle_alpha   90.00
_cell.angle_beta   90.00
_cell.angle_gamma   90.00
#
_symmetry.space_group_name_H-M   'P 1'
#
loop_
_entity.id
_entity.type
_entity.pdbx_description
1 polymer ?
#
loop_
_entity_poly.entity_id
_entity_poly.type
_entity_poly.pdbx_seq_one_letter_code
_entity_poly.pdbx_strand_id
1 'polypeptide(L)'
;MTELKVYKNSCNPGEEWNGWQSVSRPYFSYNFSMPFTNVQIRVSNTPYGGTYDQDYTFNNGNKCNQWPFDLPTGRYTWRVRVYYQKAPDPPRWSDFTVGPDFYVDVDPPSAPVVTEHHCGGSNTGWPAWTTHTTPYFTWDASSDAGSGISHYQVLVYSTWNTVSSGWHPEYEGRKAFAFRAVDNAGNVSPGYNIYVRIDNTPPPSPSVSETHCGMPGVWTAHTSPWFSWMPVLDAGEITGDGSGINRYEVSVNEGSWNAVTPGWHPTYGTGQYNFKFRSVDNVGLVSSLNVISGIYIDDTPPQKPTVTEEHCGGTTSENPPWSTHTSPYFSFTIPSDEGSGVLPDGCQVSVNSGSWTTVFPGWHPELNKGSYRFDFRATDRVGHTSETFRLYVRINPGNRIYVKHDATGNSDGSSWENAFTSLQAALSSALENDTIWIAKGIYKPSADKNGDPNPADPRTKTFKLVSKVPLYGGFSGNETSLKARNPFLNLTYLSGDIGTEGDNADNCYSVITGVNNAAVDGFIITGGNGNGTVSLETDLGGGISNNGISKIKVSNCIFKTILQNREGQPEIISAMIQ
;
A
#
# COMPACT_ATOMS: atom_id res chain seq x y z
N MET A 1 -29.32 103.87 -4.32
CA MET A 1 -29.37 102.39 -4.40
C MET A 1 -28.08 101.88 -3.80
N THR A 2 -28.12 100.82 -2.97
CA THR A 2 -26.92 100.40 -2.22
C THR A 2 -26.57 98.92 -2.37
N GLU A 3 -27.45 98.05 -2.89
CA GLU A 3 -27.15 96.61 -2.99
C GLU A 3 -28.04 95.93 -4.06
N LEU A 4 -27.41 95.17 -4.97
CA LEU A 4 -28.04 94.28 -5.94
C LEU A 4 -27.36 92.91 -5.81
N LYS A 5 -28.12 91.89 -5.42
CA LYS A 5 -27.58 90.56 -5.16
C LYS A 5 -28.50 89.47 -5.65
N VAL A 6 -27.90 88.35 -6.02
CA VAL A 6 -28.58 87.12 -6.42
C VAL A 6 -28.38 86.11 -5.28
N TYR A 7 -29.41 85.34 -4.97
CA TYR A 7 -29.39 84.34 -3.92
C TYR A 7 -30.01 83.03 -4.40
N LYS A 8 -29.65 81.92 -3.75
CA LYS A 8 -30.06 80.57 -4.13
C LYS A 8 -31.52 80.28 -3.76
N ASN A 9 -31.84 80.21 -2.46
CA ASN A 9 -33.16 79.79 -1.97
C ASN A 9 -33.95 80.90 -1.26
N SER A 10 -33.26 81.95 -0.80
CA SER A 10 -33.85 83.10 -0.12
C SER A 10 -32.85 84.25 -0.08
N CYS A 11 -33.30 85.50 0.09
CA CYS A 11 -32.39 86.66 0.18
C CYS A 11 -31.67 86.79 1.54
N ASN A 12 -31.23 85.66 2.10
CA ASN A 12 -30.43 85.60 3.32
C ASN A 12 -28.94 85.74 2.98
N PRO A 13 -28.14 86.52 3.74
CA PRO A 13 -26.71 86.72 3.45
C PRO A 13 -25.90 85.43 3.27
N GLY A 14 -26.25 84.33 3.95
CA GLY A 14 -25.57 83.04 3.81
C GLY A 14 -25.87 82.27 2.52
N GLU A 15 -26.83 82.73 1.71
CA GLU A 15 -27.26 82.08 0.46
C GLU A 15 -26.91 82.89 -0.79
N GLU A 16 -26.00 83.86 -0.66
CA GLU A 16 -25.55 84.68 -1.78
C GLU A 16 -24.98 83.80 -2.90
N TRP A 17 -25.36 84.11 -4.14
CA TRP A 17 -25.00 83.34 -5.32
C TRP A 17 -23.52 83.53 -5.65
N ASN A 18 -22.75 82.47 -5.53
CA ASN A 18 -21.31 82.50 -5.78
C ASN A 18 -20.93 81.38 -6.74
N GLY A 19 -20.31 81.71 -7.88
CA GLY A 19 -19.96 80.73 -8.91
C GLY A 19 -21.17 80.06 -9.58
N TRP A 20 -20.97 78.84 -10.06
CA TRP A 20 -22.02 78.00 -10.63
C TRP A 20 -22.90 77.39 -9.55
N GLN A 21 -24.21 77.29 -9.82
CA GLN A 21 -25.18 76.75 -8.88
C GLN A 21 -26.19 75.85 -9.59
N SER A 22 -26.56 74.76 -8.91
CA SER A 22 -27.56 73.77 -9.36
C SER A 22 -29.01 74.18 -9.16
N VAL A 23 -29.25 75.42 -8.76
CA VAL A 23 -30.60 75.97 -8.57
C VAL A 23 -31.04 76.68 -9.85
N SER A 24 -32.20 76.33 -10.40
CA SER A 24 -32.74 76.92 -11.64
C SER A 24 -33.45 78.27 -11.42
N ARG A 25 -33.82 78.59 -10.17
CA ARG A 25 -34.72 79.72 -9.85
C ARG A 25 -34.13 80.64 -8.78
N PRO A 26 -33.29 81.62 -9.18
CA PRO A 26 -32.64 82.53 -8.25
C PRO A 26 -33.63 83.46 -7.56
N TYR A 27 -33.23 83.96 -6.40
CA TYR A 27 -33.85 85.10 -5.73
C TYR A 27 -33.05 86.36 -6.02
N PHE A 28 -33.73 87.41 -6.47
CA PHE A 28 -33.13 88.71 -6.71
C PHE A 28 -33.46 89.64 -5.55
N SER A 29 -32.41 90.21 -4.95
CA SER A 29 -32.53 91.24 -3.92
C SER A 29 -32.06 92.58 -4.46
N TYR A 30 -32.79 93.63 -4.11
CA TYR A 30 -32.50 94.99 -4.53
C TYR A 30 -32.98 96.00 -3.50
N ASN A 31 -32.15 97.01 -3.22
CA ASN A 31 -32.48 98.04 -2.24
C ASN A 31 -32.55 99.44 -2.87
N PHE A 32 -33.77 99.88 -3.18
CA PHE A 32 -34.07 101.23 -3.63
C PHE A 32 -34.40 102.14 -2.44
N SER A 33 -33.90 103.37 -2.49
CA SER A 33 -34.03 104.36 -1.40
C SER A 33 -35.44 104.97 -1.31
N MET A 34 -36.25 104.85 -2.36
CA MET A 34 -37.65 105.30 -2.39
C MET A 34 -38.61 104.10 -2.32
N PRO A 35 -39.78 104.25 -1.68
CA PRO A 35 -40.82 103.21 -1.71
C PRO A 35 -41.34 103.00 -3.14
N PHE A 36 -41.64 101.75 -3.49
CA PHE A 36 -42.11 101.33 -4.80
C PHE A 36 -43.22 100.28 -4.66
N THR A 37 -44.07 100.16 -5.68
CA THR A 37 -45.24 99.25 -5.65
C THR A 37 -45.09 98.03 -6.56
N ASN A 38 -44.28 98.14 -7.61
CA ASN A 38 -44.03 97.07 -8.57
C ASN A 38 -42.55 97.03 -8.91
N VAL A 39 -42.07 95.83 -9.23
CA VAL A 39 -40.69 95.60 -9.66
C VAL A 39 -40.71 94.84 -10.96
N GLN A 40 -39.94 95.28 -11.94
CA GLN A 40 -39.70 94.51 -13.14
C GLN A 40 -38.25 94.05 -13.17
N ILE A 41 -38.07 92.75 -13.32
CA ILE A 41 -36.75 92.12 -13.48
C ILE A 41 -36.69 91.55 -14.88
N ARG A 42 -35.60 91.85 -15.56
CA ARG A 42 -35.21 91.19 -16.80
C ARG A 42 -34.06 90.25 -16.53
N VAL A 43 -34.19 89.02 -16.97
CA VAL A 43 -33.10 88.05 -17.00
C VAL A 43 -32.79 87.75 -18.47
N SER A 44 -31.54 87.95 -18.85
CA SER A 44 -31.04 87.76 -20.20
C SER A 44 -29.82 86.85 -20.17
N ASN A 45 -29.81 85.79 -20.96
CA ASN A 45 -28.70 84.83 -21.03
C ASN A 45 -27.76 85.16 -22.19
N THR A 46 -26.48 84.82 -22.02
CA THR A 46 -25.50 84.68 -23.11
C THR A 46 -24.49 83.57 -22.76
N PRO A 47 -24.86 82.26 -22.77
CA PRO A 47 -24.23 81.26 -23.66
C PRO A 47 -24.98 79.89 -23.85
N TYR A 48 -24.36 79.01 -24.66
CA TYR A 48 -24.63 77.59 -25.01
C TYR A 48 -26.08 77.16 -25.27
N GLY A 49 -26.54 77.28 -26.53
CA GLY A 49 -27.72 76.55 -27.02
C GLY A 49 -28.98 77.38 -27.32
N GLY A 50 -29.00 78.69 -27.04
CA GLY A 50 -30.12 79.56 -27.44
C GLY A 50 -30.10 80.96 -26.82
N THR A 51 -31.18 81.74 -27.03
CA THR A 51 -31.40 83.05 -26.39
C THR A 51 -32.52 82.95 -25.37
N TYR A 52 -32.22 83.21 -24.09
CA TYR A 52 -33.22 83.42 -23.05
C TYR A 52 -33.27 84.91 -22.73
N ASP A 53 -34.41 85.55 -22.97
CA ASP A 53 -34.61 86.96 -22.68
C ASP A 53 -36.05 87.18 -22.23
N GLN A 54 -36.24 87.31 -20.92
CA GLN A 54 -37.56 87.40 -20.32
C GLN A 54 -37.63 88.52 -19.30
N ASP A 55 -38.75 89.24 -19.33
CA ASP A 55 -39.12 90.26 -18.36
C ASP A 55 -40.28 89.73 -17.50
N TYR A 56 -40.18 89.85 -16.18
CA TYR A 56 -41.29 89.54 -15.27
C TYR A 56 -41.55 90.70 -14.32
N THR A 57 -42.84 91.04 -14.16
CA THR A 57 -43.27 92.11 -13.26
C THR A 57 -43.88 91.51 -12.00
N PHE A 58 -43.23 91.76 -10.87
CA PHE A 58 -43.77 91.47 -9.55
C PHE A 58 -44.66 92.64 -9.13
N ASN A 59 -45.95 92.37 -8.92
CA ASN A 59 -46.92 93.33 -8.43
C ASN A 59 -46.87 93.43 -6.89
N ASN A 60 -45.66 93.62 -6.37
CA ASN A 60 -45.40 93.77 -4.94
C ASN A 60 -44.29 94.81 -4.71
N GLY A 61 -44.28 95.41 -3.51
CA GLY A 61 -43.20 96.27 -3.04
C GLY A 61 -42.05 95.50 -2.39
N ASN A 62 -41.93 94.19 -2.65
CA ASN A 62 -40.93 93.36 -1.97
C ASN A 62 -39.54 93.65 -2.55
N LYS A 63 -38.55 93.68 -1.65
CA LYS A 63 -37.14 93.86 -1.98
C LYS A 63 -36.42 92.57 -2.36
N CYS A 64 -37.11 91.43 -2.25
CA CYS A 64 -36.62 90.09 -2.53
C CYS A 64 -37.71 89.33 -3.28
N ASN A 65 -37.42 88.83 -4.48
CA ASN A 65 -38.36 88.06 -5.27
C ASN A 65 -37.67 86.88 -5.97
N GLN A 66 -38.30 85.70 -5.93
CA GLN A 66 -37.86 84.53 -6.68
C GLN A 66 -38.21 84.69 -8.15
N TRP A 67 -37.28 84.34 -9.03
CA TRP A 67 -37.56 84.21 -10.45
C TRP A 67 -38.60 83.10 -10.71
N PRO A 68 -39.66 83.36 -11.49
CA PRO A 68 -40.77 82.44 -11.61
C PRO A 68 -40.52 81.28 -12.59
N PHE A 69 -39.49 81.38 -13.45
CA PHE A 69 -39.22 80.41 -14.51
C PHE A 69 -37.92 79.66 -14.23
N ASP A 70 -37.87 78.38 -14.58
CA ASP A 70 -36.64 77.61 -14.52
C ASP A 70 -35.65 78.11 -15.58
N LEU A 71 -34.43 78.41 -15.13
CA LEU A 71 -33.33 78.79 -15.99
C LEU A 71 -32.54 77.53 -16.37
N PRO A 72 -32.33 77.24 -17.66
CA PRO A 72 -31.42 76.18 -18.09
C PRO A 72 -29.95 76.52 -17.76
N THR A 73 -29.05 75.55 -17.94
CA THR A 73 -27.61 75.76 -17.78
C THR A 73 -27.11 76.92 -18.64
N GLY A 74 -26.39 77.86 -18.02
CA GLY A 74 -25.90 79.05 -18.70
C GLY A 74 -25.44 80.18 -17.78
N ARG A 75 -24.93 81.24 -18.40
CA ARG A 75 -24.48 82.48 -17.77
C ARG A 75 -25.49 83.59 -18.02
N TYR A 76 -26.10 84.05 -16.94
CA TYR A 76 -27.17 85.03 -16.98
C TYR A 76 -26.69 86.40 -16.53
N THR A 77 -27.15 87.40 -17.26
CA THR A 77 -27.15 88.81 -16.86
C THR A 77 -28.56 89.19 -16.41
N TRP A 78 -28.69 90.17 -15.53
CA TRP A 78 -30.01 90.66 -15.12
C TRP A 78 -30.00 92.14 -14.85
N ARG A 79 -31.18 92.75 -15.02
CA ARG A 79 -31.41 94.16 -14.71
C ARG A 79 -32.78 94.34 -14.07
N VAL A 80 -32.87 95.30 -13.16
CA VAL A 80 -34.09 95.58 -12.40
C VAL A 80 -34.47 97.05 -12.50
N ARG A 81 -35.77 97.33 -12.56
CA ARG A 81 -36.34 98.66 -12.40
C ARG A 81 -37.58 98.60 -11.52
N VAL A 82 -37.91 99.71 -10.87
CA VAL A 82 -39.06 99.79 -9.96
C VAL A 82 -40.06 100.84 -10.42
N TYR A 83 -41.33 100.60 -10.13
CA TYR A 83 -42.39 101.57 -10.33
C TYR A 83 -42.60 102.33 -9.03
N TYR A 84 -42.29 103.62 -9.05
CA TYR A 84 -42.29 104.48 -7.88
C TYR A 84 -42.96 105.82 -8.18
N GLN A 85 -43.35 106.52 -7.12
CA GLN A 85 -43.88 107.88 -7.20
C GLN A 85 -43.04 108.80 -6.32
N LYS A 86 -42.59 109.92 -6.90
CA LYS A 86 -41.90 110.99 -6.17
C LYS A 86 -42.75 112.25 -6.33
N ALA A 87 -43.59 112.55 -5.34
CA ALA A 87 -44.47 113.72 -5.41
C ALA A 87 -43.66 115.01 -5.69
N PRO A 88 -44.12 115.88 -6.61
CA PRO A 88 -45.43 115.87 -7.29
C PRO A 88 -45.49 115.08 -8.62
N ASP A 89 -44.43 114.40 -9.03
CA ASP A 89 -44.38 113.72 -10.34
C ASP A 89 -45.36 112.53 -10.42
N PRO A 90 -45.93 112.25 -11.61
CA PRO A 90 -46.74 111.05 -11.82
C PRO A 90 -45.91 109.78 -11.62
N PRO A 91 -46.53 108.66 -11.19
CA PRO A 91 -45.82 107.39 -11.01
C PRO A 91 -45.19 106.91 -12.31
N ARG A 92 -43.92 106.52 -12.24
CA ARG A 92 -43.13 106.12 -13.41
C ARG A 92 -42.18 104.99 -13.07
N TRP A 93 -41.73 104.30 -14.12
CA TRP A 93 -40.62 103.35 -14.01
C TRP A 93 -39.30 104.09 -13.84
N SER A 94 -38.41 103.55 -13.00
CA SER A 94 -37.01 103.94 -13.02
C SER A 94 -36.31 103.42 -14.29
N ASP A 95 -35.13 103.95 -14.56
CA ASP A 95 -34.20 103.30 -15.48
C ASP A 95 -33.79 101.92 -14.92
N PHE A 96 -33.39 101.04 -15.83
CA PHE A 96 -32.85 99.74 -15.45
C PHE A 96 -31.49 99.89 -14.80
N THR A 97 -31.25 99.14 -13.74
CA THR A 97 -29.92 98.95 -13.16
C THR A 97 -29.50 97.50 -13.31
N VAL A 98 -28.28 97.28 -13.78
CA VAL A 98 -27.69 95.96 -14.03
C VAL A 98 -27.12 95.42 -12.72
N GLY A 99 -27.48 94.18 -12.38
CA GLY A 99 -26.90 93.45 -11.26
C GLY A 99 -25.70 92.60 -11.69
N PRO A 100 -25.01 91.92 -10.75
CA PRO A 100 -23.92 91.02 -11.09
C PRO A 100 -24.42 89.82 -11.90
N ASP A 101 -23.60 89.34 -12.83
CA ASP A 101 -23.83 88.09 -13.54
C ASP A 101 -23.91 86.92 -12.57
N PHE A 102 -24.68 85.91 -12.96
CA PHE A 102 -24.78 84.66 -12.21
C PHE A 102 -24.79 83.46 -13.16
N TYR A 103 -24.38 82.31 -12.65
CA TYR A 103 -24.17 81.10 -13.44
C TYR A 103 -25.05 79.98 -12.89
N VAL A 104 -25.87 79.40 -13.76
CA VAL A 104 -26.76 78.29 -13.45
C VAL A 104 -26.22 77.06 -14.17
N ASP A 105 -26.11 75.94 -13.50
CA ASP A 105 -25.81 74.66 -14.12
C ASP A 105 -26.67 73.59 -13.47
N VAL A 106 -27.68 73.14 -14.19
CA VAL A 106 -28.68 72.17 -13.73
C VAL A 106 -28.53 70.82 -14.43
N ASP A 107 -27.60 70.74 -15.39
CA ASP A 107 -27.38 69.53 -16.17
C ASP A 107 -26.28 68.72 -15.50
N PRO A 108 -26.54 67.47 -15.07
CA PRO A 108 -25.50 66.66 -14.49
C PRO A 108 -24.45 66.27 -15.55
N PRO A 109 -23.19 66.05 -15.13
CA PRO A 109 -22.15 65.57 -16.02
C PRO A 109 -22.45 64.17 -16.57
N SER A 110 -21.79 63.78 -17.66
CA SER A 110 -21.89 62.41 -18.18
C SER A 110 -21.30 61.39 -17.19
N ALA A 111 -21.86 60.18 -17.14
CA ALA A 111 -21.29 59.11 -16.32
C ALA A 111 -19.85 58.79 -16.76
N PRO A 112 -18.93 58.51 -15.82
CA PRO A 112 -17.59 58.05 -16.17
C PRO A 112 -17.69 56.67 -16.83
N VAL A 113 -17.04 56.47 -17.97
CA VAL A 113 -16.94 55.14 -18.60
C VAL A 113 -15.74 54.44 -18.01
N VAL A 114 -15.99 53.45 -17.16
CA VAL A 114 -14.93 52.75 -16.41
C VAL A 114 -14.38 51.59 -17.23
N THR A 115 -13.06 51.59 -17.38
CA THR A 115 -12.24 50.50 -17.92
C THR A 115 -11.54 49.80 -16.76
N GLU A 116 -11.72 48.48 -16.68
CA GLU A 116 -11.03 47.63 -15.71
C GLU A 116 -9.69 47.14 -16.24
N HIS A 117 -8.76 46.93 -15.32
CA HIS A 117 -7.48 46.28 -15.59
C HIS A 117 -7.23 45.22 -14.54
N HIS A 118 -6.86 44.02 -15.01
CA HIS A 118 -6.45 42.90 -14.17
C HIS A 118 -7.51 42.42 -13.17
N CYS A 119 -8.81 42.51 -13.50
CA CYS A 119 -9.85 41.92 -12.65
C CYS A 119 -11.03 41.30 -13.38
N GLY A 120 -11.07 41.36 -14.72
CA GLY A 120 -12.12 40.73 -15.53
C GLY A 120 -13.51 41.31 -15.27
N GLY A 121 -13.57 42.56 -14.78
CA GLY A 121 -14.80 43.23 -14.40
C GLY A 121 -15.79 43.37 -15.57
N SER A 122 -17.08 43.35 -15.26
CA SER A 122 -18.14 43.51 -16.27
C SER A 122 -19.16 44.57 -15.84
N ASN A 123 -19.65 45.35 -16.81
CA ASN A 123 -20.73 46.32 -16.61
C ASN A 123 -22.12 45.77 -17.00
N THR A 124 -22.19 44.54 -17.52
CA THR A 124 -23.44 43.89 -17.97
C THR A 124 -23.93 42.78 -17.03
N GLY A 125 -23.17 42.47 -15.98
CA GLY A 125 -23.52 41.46 -14.98
C GLY A 125 -22.29 40.91 -14.26
N TRP A 126 -22.47 39.83 -13.51
CA TRP A 126 -21.38 39.19 -12.77
C TRP A 126 -20.41 38.46 -13.72
N PRO A 127 -19.11 38.76 -13.71
CA PRO A 127 -18.12 38.04 -14.50
C PRO A 127 -17.77 36.66 -13.89
N ALA A 128 -16.90 35.91 -14.57
CA ALA A 128 -16.26 34.72 -14.02
C ALA A 128 -15.34 35.08 -12.84
N TRP A 129 -15.06 34.10 -11.97
CA TRP A 129 -14.12 34.26 -10.85
C TRP A 129 -12.68 34.40 -11.34
N THR A 130 -11.86 35.14 -10.61
CA THR A 130 -10.42 35.32 -10.89
C THR A 130 -9.58 35.35 -9.61
N THR A 131 -8.29 35.00 -9.73
CA THR A 131 -7.30 35.02 -8.63
C THR A 131 -6.59 36.37 -8.45
N HIS A 132 -6.96 37.39 -9.24
CA HIS A 132 -6.29 38.69 -9.16
C HIS A 132 -6.56 39.40 -7.84
N THR A 133 -5.49 39.75 -7.13
CA THR A 133 -5.56 40.41 -5.82
C THR A 133 -5.53 41.94 -5.90
N THR A 134 -5.33 42.50 -7.10
CA THR A 134 -5.07 43.93 -7.30
C THR A 134 -5.91 44.55 -8.43
N PRO A 135 -7.25 44.56 -8.30
CA PRO A 135 -8.11 45.21 -9.30
C PRO A 135 -7.77 46.70 -9.43
N TYR A 136 -7.62 47.17 -10.66
CA TYR A 136 -7.37 48.58 -10.96
C TYR A 136 -8.39 49.11 -11.95
N PHE A 137 -9.03 50.23 -11.60
CA PHE A 137 -10.03 50.88 -12.46
C PHE A 137 -9.54 52.23 -12.95
N THR A 138 -9.73 52.46 -14.25
CA THR A 138 -9.52 53.75 -14.92
C THR A 138 -10.83 54.20 -15.56
N TRP A 139 -10.96 55.47 -15.88
CA TRP A 139 -12.12 55.97 -16.61
C TRP A 139 -11.73 57.15 -17.49
N ASP A 140 -12.45 57.28 -18.60
CA ASP A 140 -12.34 58.45 -19.47
C ASP A 140 -12.92 59.69 -18.79
N ALA A 141 -12.43 60.86 -19.18
CA ALA A 141 -12.94 62.12 -18.64
C ALA A 141 -14.43 62.30 -18.99
N SER A 142 -15.26 62.50 -17.97
CA SER A 142 -16.66 62.89 -18.15
C SER A 142 -16.76 64.26 -18.82
N SER A 143 -17.78 64.45 -19.64
CA SER A 143 -18.14 65.75 -20.21
C SER A 143 -19.18 66.44 -19.34
N ASP A 144 -19.12 67.77 -19.33
CA ASP A 144 -20.07 68.63 -18.66
C ASP A 144 -20.35 69.87 -19.53
N ALA A 145 -21.61 70.28 -19.62
CA ALA A 145 -22.03 71.39 -20.48
C ALA A 145 -21.92 72.76 -19.80
N GLY A 146 -21.73 72.80 -18.48
CA GLY A 146 -21.77 74.00 -17.66
C GLY A 146 -20.49 74.22 -16.85
N SER A 147 -20.56 73.88 -15.56
CA SER A 147 -19.59 74.25 -14.54
C SER A 147 -18.27 73.47 -14.59
N GLY A 148 -18.18 72.44 -15.42
CA GLY A 148 -17.05 71.53 -15.53
C GLY A 148 -17.00 70.52 -14.38
N ILE A 149 -16.21 69.45 -14.55
CA ILE A 149 -16.08 68.39 -13.54
C ILE A 149 -15.30 68.88 -12.31
N SER A 150 -15.83 68.62 -11.12
CA SER A 150 -15.17 68.87 -9.84
C SER A 150 -14.35 67.66 -9.40
N HIS A 151 -14.98 66.49 -9.25
CA HIS A 151 -14.33 65.27 -8.78
C HIS A 151 -15.14 64.02 -9.16
N TYR A 152 -14.53 62.85 -8.98
CA TYR A 152 -15.18 61.55 -9.13
C TYR A 152 -15.39 60.89 -7.78
N GLN A 153 -16.42 60.06 -7.69
CA GLN A 153 -16.73 59.29 -6.49
C GLN A 153 -16.95 57.83 -6.84
N VAL A 154 -16.52 56.94 -5.95
CA VAL A 154 -16.81 55.50 -6.00
C VAL A 154 -17.58 55.06 -4.76
N LEU A 155 -18.63 54.28 -4.96
CA LEU A 155 -19.40 53.68 -3.88
C LEU A 155 -18.69 52.42 -3.38
N VAL A 156 -18.27 52.44 -2.11
CA VAL A 156 -17.66 51.30 -1.44
C VAL A 156 -18.53 50.96 -0.23
N TYR A 157 -19.14 49.78 -0.26
CA TYR A 157 -20.17 49.36 0.70
C TYR A 157 -21.39 50.30 0.65
N SER A 158 -21.46 51.29 1.54
CA SER A 158 -22.56 52.25 1.65
C SER A 158 -22.10 53.71 1.58
N THR A 159 -20.81 53.95 1.34
CA THR A 159 -20.22 55.29 1.41
C THR A 159 -19.59 55.68 0.07
N TRP A 160 -19.90 56.89 -0.40
CA TRP A 160 -19.27 57.49 -1.57
C TRP A 160 -17.93 58.10 -1.16
N ASN A 161 -16.86 57.64 -1.79
CA ASN A 161 -15.49 58.11 -1.53
C ASN A 161 -14.98 58.88 -2.74
N THR A 162 -14.38 60.05 -2.51
CA THR A 162 -13.75 60.83 -3.57
C THR A 162 -12.49 60.14 -4.06
N VAL A 163 -12.33 60.03 -5.39
CA VAL A 163 -11.19 59.36 -6.04
C VAL A 163 -10.59 60.23 -7.14
N SER A 164 -9.30 60.05 -7.39
CA SER A 164 -8.53 60.75 -8.43
C SER A 164 -7.85 59.76 -9.38
N SER A 165 -8.10 59.87 -10.69
CA SER A 165 -7.43 59.18 -11.81
C SER A 165 -6.87 57.77 -11.51
N GLY A 166 -7.73 56.87 -11.03
CA GLY A 166 -7.35 55.50 -10.65
C GLY A 166 -7.80 55.13 -9.23
N TRP A 167 -8.27 53.90 -9.04
CA TRP A 167 -8.66 53.39 -7.72
C TRP A 167 -8.37 51.89 -7.57
N HIS A 168 -7.91 51.48 -6.38
CA HIS A 168 -7.44 50.12 -6.08
C HIS A 168 -7.99 49.61 -4.74
N PRO A 169 -8.96 48.67 -4.75
CA PRO A 169 -9.39 47.96 -3.56
C PRO A 169 -8.70 46.59 -3.40
N GLU A 170 -8.29 46.24 -2.18
CA GLU A 170 -8.09 44.83 -1.82
C GLU A 170 -9.47 44.24 -1.49
N TYR A 171 -9.85 43.16 -2.19
CA TYR A 171 -11.19 42.59 -2.07
C TYR A 171 -11.23 41.09 -2.31
N GLU A 172 -12.12 40.42 -1.59
CA GLU A 172 -12.48 39.01 -1.74
C GLU A 172 -14.00 38.90 -1.88
N GLY A 173 -14.45 38.06 -2.82
CA GLY A 173 -15.86 37.75 -3.04
C GLY A 173 -16.50 38.45 -4.21
N ARG A 174 -17.80 38.75 -4.10
CA ARG A 174 -18.60 39.43 -5.13
C ARG A 174 -18.84 40.90 -4.80
N LYS A 175 -18.28 41.83 -5.58
CA LYS A 175 -18.50 43.28 -5.40
C LYS A 175 -19.08 43.96 -6.62
N ALA A 176 -20.00 44.88 -6.38
CA ALA A 176 -20.36 45.92 -7.31
C ALA A 176 -19.74 47.25 -6.86
N PHE A 177 -19.01 47.90 -7.77
CA PHE A 177 -18.55 49.26 -7.61
C PHE A 177 -19.38 50.17 -8.50
N ALA A 178 -19.84 51.29 -7.95
CA ALA A 178 -20.54 52.32 -8.72
C ALA A 178 -19.68 53.58 -8.77
N PHE A 179 -19.43 54.11 -9.96
CA PHE A 179 -18.66 55.31 -10.19
C PHE A 179 -19.56 56.44 -10.67
N ARG A 180 -19.34 57.66 -10.19
CA ARG A 180 -20.07 58.85 -10.65
C ARG A 180 -19.16 60.08 -10.68
N ALA A 181 -19.49 61.03 -11.54
CA ALA A 181 -18.87 62.35 -11.58
C ALA A 181 -19.73 63.37 -10.84
N VAL A 182 -19.07 64.36 -10.23
CA VAL A 182 -19.71 65.52 -9.61
C VAL A 182 -19.12 66.77 -10.26
N ASP A 183 -19.96 67.70 -10.69
CA ASP A 183 -19.53 68.97 -11.29
C ASP A 183 -19.25 70.05 -10.23
N ASN A 184 -18.85 71.25 -10.65
CA ASN A 184 -18.57 72.36 -9.73
C ASN A 184 -19.83 73.05 -9.19
N ALA A 185 -21.02 72.79 -9.75
CA ALA A 185 -22.31 73.25 -9.26
C ALA A 185 -22.95 72.29 -8.24
N GLY A 186 -22.39 71.08 -8.10
CA GLY A 186 -22.84 70.02 -7.22
C GLY A 186 -23.80 69.01 -7.86
N ASN A 187 -24.04 69.04 -9.18
CA ASN A 187 -24.84 68.01 -9.84
C ASN A 187 -24.03 66.70 -9.94
N VAL A 188 -24.76 65.59 -9.95
CA VAL A 188 -24.20 64.25 -9.87
C VAL A 188 -24.62 63.45 -11.09
N SER A 189 -23.66 62.84 -11.79
CA SER A 189 -23.94 61.99 -12.94
C SER A 189 -24.76 60.74 -12.56
N PRO A 190 -25.40 60.07 -13.54
CA PRO A 190 -25.77 58.67 -13.39
C PRO A 190 -24.55 57.82 -12.98
N GLY A 191 -24.81 56.75 -12.23
CA GLY A 191 -23.75 55.82 -11.81
C GLY A 191 -23.36 54.84 -12.91
N TYR A 192 -22.06 54.57 -13.04
CA TYR A 192 -21.51 53.49 -13.86
C TYR A 192 -21.16 52.31 -12.95
N ASN A 193 -21.84 51.18 -13.13
CA ASN A 193 -21.64 49.99 -12.31
C ASN A 193 -20.66 49.03 -12.97
N ILE A 194 -19.73 48.51 -12.18
CA ILE A 194 -18.86 47.40 -12.57
C ILE A 194 -18.89 46.31 -11.50
N TYR A 195 -19.05 45.07 -11.93
CA TYR A 195 -19.13 43.89 -11.10
C TYR A 195 -17.82 43.11 -11.19
N VAL A 196 -17.30 42.66 -10.05
CA VAL A 196 -16.10 41.82 -9.96
C VAL A 196 -16.34 40.61 -9.07
N ARG A 197 -15.63 39.53 -9.37
CA ARG A 197 -15.62 38.28 -8.61
C ARG A 197 -14.18 37.83 -8.40
N ILE A 198 -13.66 38.03 -7.20
CA ILE A 198 -12.28 37.71 -6.84
C ILE A 198 -12.29 36.61 -5.80
N ASP A 199 -11.53 35.57 -6.07
CA ASP A 199 -11.24 34.48 -5.12
C ASP A 199 -9.72 34.33 -5.02
N ASN A 200 -9.18 34.74 -3.88
CA ASN A 200 -7.77 34.65 -3.55
C ASN A 200 -7.51 33.73 -2.35
N THR A 201 -8.55 33.08 -1.83
CA THR A 201 -8.45 32.25 -0.64
C THR A 201 -8.50 30.78 -1.04
N PRO A 202 -7.39 30.03 -0.89
CA PRO A 202 -7.42 28.61 -1.20
C PRO A 202 -8.48 27.84 -0.38
N PRO A 203 -9.08 26.79 -0.95
CA PRO A 203 -10.10 26.01 -0.25
C PRO A 203 -9.51 25.25 0.95
N PRO A 204 -10.34 24.81 1.91
CA PRO A 204 -9.92 23.93 2.99
C PRO A 204 -9.43 22.57 2.48
N SER A 205 -8.46 21.97 3.18
CA SER A 205 -8.00 20.62 2.85
C SER A 205 -9.07 19.56 3.17
N PRO A 206 -9.20 18.50 2.35
CA PRO A 206 -10.14 17.43 2.63
C PRO A 206 -9.70 16.64 3.88
N SER A 207 -10.63 16.33 4.78
CA SER A 207 -10.37 15.45 5.93
C SER A 207 -10.54 14.00 5.51
N VAL A 208 -9.47 13.43 4.92
CA VAL A 208 -9.47 12.07 4.39
C VAL A 208 -9.14 11.05 5.47
N SER A 209 -9.86 9.93 5.45
CA SER A 209 -9.64 8.76 6.30
C SER A 209 -9.47 7.50 5.45
N GLU A 210 -8.63 6.56 5.92
CA GLU A 210 -8.44 5.22 5.35
C GLU A 210 -9.05 4.18 6.30
N THR A 211 -9.69 3.13 5.79
CA THR A 211 -10.44 2.16 6.63
C THR A 211 -10.29 0.68 6.26
N HIS A 212 -9.56 0.32 5.21
CA HIS A 212 -9.45 -1.06 4.71
C HIS A 212 -8.06 -1.68 4.90
N CYS A 213 -6.98 -0.92 4.71
CA CYS A 213 -5.61 -1.45 4.78
C CYS A 213 -5.00 -1.43 6.19
N GLY A 214 -5.77 -1.02 7.21
CA GLY A 214 -5.42 -1.20 8.61
C GLY A 214 -4.59 -0.06 9.19
N MET A 215 -3.75 -0.37 10.18
CA MET A 215 -2.98 0.65 10.91
C MET A 215 -1.72 1.07 10.15
N PRO A 216 -1.35 2.36 10.21
CA PRO A 216 -0.08 2.83 9.66
C PRO A 216 1.12 2.03 10.16
N GLY A 217 1.99 1.61 9.24
CA GLY A 217 3.21 0.88 9.54
C GLY A 217 3.04 -0.64 9.67
N VAL A 218 1.82 -1.17 9.52
CA VAL A 218 1.53 -2.60 9.62
C VAL A 218 1.24 -3.16 8.23
N TRP A 219 1.92 -4.23 7.85
CA TRP A 219 1.67 -4.93 6.59
C TRP A 219 0.30 -5.62 6.60
N THR A 220 -0.40 -5.60 5.46
CA THR A 220 -1.68 -6.27 5.25
C THR A 220 -1.73 -7.00 3.92
N ALA A 221 -2.52 -8.08 3.85
CA ALA A 221 -2.87 -8.76 2.60
C ALA A 221 -3.96 -8.01 1.80
N HIS A 222 -4.53 -6.94 2.37
CA HIS A 222 -5.51 -6.12 1.67
C HIS A 222 -4.81 -5.22 0.65
N THR A 223 -5.12 -5.41 -0.62
CA THR A 223 -4.49 -4.70 -1.74
C THR A 223 -5.15 -3.39 -2.13
N SER A 224 -6.24 -3.02 -1.44
CA SER A 224 -7.12 -1.95 -1.88
C SER A 224 -7.55 -1.06 -0.71
N PRO A 225 -6.84 0.05 -0.45
CA PRO A 225 -7.20 1.00 0.60
C PRO A 225 -8.46 1.77 0.22
N TRP A 226 -9.31 2.08 1.21
CA TRP A 226 -10.56 2.82 1.01
C TRP A 226 -10.46 4.21 1.61
N PHE A 227 -10.44 5.23 0.75
CA PHE A 227 -10.33 6.62 1.15
C PHE A 227 -11.68 7.33 1.10
N SER A 228 -12.08 7.91 2.23
CA SER A 228 -13.35 8.64 2.34
C SER A 228 -13.19 9.95 3.10
N TRP A 229 -13.95 10.95 2.68
CA TRP A 229 -14.06 12.28 3.28
C TRP A 229 -15.44 12.88 2.99
N MET A 230 -15.85 13.85 3.80
CA MET A 230 -17.00 14.69 3.47
C MET A 230 -16.57 15.79 2.48
N PRO A 231 -17.41 16.15 1.49
CA PRO A 231 -17.13 17.29 0.62
C PRO A 231 -16.89 18.56 1.45
N VAL A 232 -15.81 19.27 1.13
CA VAL A 232 -15.51 20.58 1.73
C VAL A 232 -16.22 21.66 0.92
N LEU A 233 -16.55 22.77 1.59
CA LEU A 233 -16.99 23.99 0.92
C LEU A 233 -15.78 24.89 0.72
N ASP A 234 -15.82 25.66 -0.36
CA ASP A 234 -14.80 26.64 -0.62
C ASP A 234 -14.85 27.81 0.40
N ALA A 235 -13.71 28.46 0.62
CA ALA A 235 -13.64 29.59 1.52
C ALA A 235 -14.54 30.72 0.98
N GLY A 236 -15.49 31.18 1.80
CA GLY A 236 -16.48 32.18 1.36
C GLY A 236 -17.73 31.60 0.71
N GLU A 237 -17.82 30.31 0.37
CA GLU A 237 -19.04 29.73 -0.21
C GLU A 237 -20.26 29.85 0.74
N ILE A 238 -20.04 29.80 2.06
CA ILE A 238 -21.06 30.01 3.09
C ILE A 238 -21.61 31.45 3.07
N THR A 239 -20.80 32.44 2.67
CA THR A 239 -21.22 33.84 2.46
C THR A 239 -21.60 34.13 1.00
N GLY A 240 -21.45 33.14 0.11
CA GLY A 240 -21.66 33.23 -1.33
C GLY A 240 -20.51 33.89 -2.10
N ASP A 241 -19.34 33.97 -1.49
CA ASP A 241 -18.16 34.70 -1.96
C ASP A 241 -16.97 33.82 -2.39
N GLY A 242 -17.12 32.49 -2.40
CA GLY A 242 -16.10 31.56 -2.93
C GLY A 242 -16.35 31.15 -4.38
N SER A 243 -15.30 30.78 -5.12
CA SER A 243 -15.44 30.25 -6.49
C SER A 243 -16.02 28.83 -6.53
N GLY A 244 -15.98 28.11 -5.40
CA GLY A 244 -16.47 26.75 -5.23
C GLY A 244 -15.41 25.70 -5.54
N ILE A 245 -15.59 24.49 -5.01
CA ILE A 245 -14.65 23.38 -5.25
C ILE A 245 -14.77 22.87 -6.69
N ASN A 246 -13.62 22.78 -7.38
CA ASN A 246 -13.53 22.18 -8.70
C ASN A 246 -13.31 20.67 -8.64
N ARG A 247 -12.31 20.23 -7.86
CA ARG A 247 -11.93 18.82 -7.75
C ARG A 247 -11.07 18.53 -6.52
N TYR A 248 -10.91 17.25 -6.23
CA TYR A 248 -9.91 16.74 -5.29
C TYR A 248 -8.80 16.04 -6.07
N GLU A 249 -7.58 16.11 -5.56
CA GLU A 249 -6.43 15.46 -6.17
C GLU A 249 -5.67 14.64 -5.14
N VAL A 250 -5.05 13.55 -5.58
CA VAL A 250 -4.15 12.71 -4.80
C VAL A 250 -2.78 12.61 -5.49
N SER A 251 -1.70 12.66 -4.69
CA SER A 251 -0.35 12.28 -5.09
C SER A 251 0.09 11.08 -4.26
N VAL A 252 0.62 10.06 -4.92
CA VAL A 252 1.06 8.79 -4.32
C VAL A 252 2.58 8.73 -4.41
N ASN A 253 3.26 8.55 -3.28
CA ASN A 253 4.73 8.48 -3.19
C ASN A 253 5.44 9.64 -3.92
N GLU A 254 4.97 10.87 -3.74
CA GLU A 254 5.47 12.09 -4.42
C GLU A 254 5.33 12.07 -5.96
N GLY A 255 4.47 11.20 -6.49
CA GLY A 255 4.14 11.12 -7.90
C GLY A 255 3.26 12.28 -8.40
N SER A 256 2.81 12.14 -9.64
CA SER A 256 1.90 13.13 -10.27
C SER A 256 0.57 13.21 -9.53
N TRP A 257 -0.04 14.40 -9.55
CA TRP A 257 -1.36 14.64 -9.00
C TRP A 257 -2.43 14.09 -9.94
N ASN A 258 -3.36 13.30 -9.39
CA ASN A 258 -4.47 12.70 -10.12
C ASN A 258 -5.80 13.07 -9.48
N ALA A 259 -6.83 13.33 -10.28
CA ALA A 259 -8.16 13.67 -9.76
C ALA A 259 -8.84 12.47 -9.08
N VAL A 260 -9.51 12.71 -7.96
CA VAL A 260 -10.21 11.68 -7.16
C VAL A 260 -11.56 12.19 -6.62
N THR A 261 -12.39 11.26 -6.16
CA THR A 261 -13.70 11.53 -5.54
C THR A 261 -13.83 10.78 -4.22
N PRO A 262 -14.69 11.22 -3.27
CA PRO A 262 -14.92 10.50 -2.03
C PRO A 262 -15.30 9.04 -2.27
N GLY A 263 -14.68 8.11 -1.53
CA GLY A 263 -14.80 6.66 -1.78
C GLY A 263 -13.81 6.13 -2.81
N TRP A 264 -12.72 6.85 -3.07
CA TRP A 264 -11.66 6.39 -3.97
C TRP A 264 -10.97 5.14 -3.39
N HIS A 265 -10.86 4.09 -4.22
CA HIS A 265 -10.41 2.77 -3.81
C HIS A 265 -9.48 2.16 -4.89
N PRO A 266 -8.19 2.54 -4.90
CA PRO A 266 -7.20 2.00 -5.83
C PRO A 266 -6.77 0.58 -5.44
N THR A 267 -6.16 -0.16 -6.36
CA THR A 267 -5.50 -1.44 -6.08
C THR A 267 -3.99 -1.30 -6.28
N TYR A 268 -3.23 -1.82 -5.34
CA TYR A 268 -1.76 -1.78 -5.32
C TYR A 268 -1.19 -3.19 -5.09
N GLY A 269 0.02 -3.41 -5.60
CA GLY A 269 0.81 -4.60 -5.27
C GLY A 269 1.66 -4.39 -4.02
N THR A 270 2.61 -5.30 -3.79
CA THR A 270 3.50 -5.23 -2.64
C THR A 270 4.29 -3.92 -2.61
N GLY A 271 4.25 -3.24 -1.47
CA GLY A 271 5.02 -2.02 -1.26
C GLY A 271 4.51 -1.14 -0.12
N GLN A 272 5.18 -0.01 0.02
CA GLN A 272 4.85 1.02 1.00
C GLN A 272 4.34 2.26 0.28
N TYR A 273 3.20 2.77 0.73
CA TYR A 273 2.47 3.85 0.08
C TYR A 273 2.19 5.00 1.04
N ASN A 274 2.47 6.21 0.56
CA ASN A 274 2.12 7.47 1.20
C ASN A 274 1.25 8.28 0.23
N PHE A 275 0.16 8.83 0.75
CA PHE A 275 -0.85 9.56 0.01
C PHE A 275 -0.93 10.99 0.51
N LYS A 276 -0.99 11.93 -0.42
CA LYS A 276 -1.24 13.35 -0.15
C LYS A 276 -2.48 13.77 -0.91
N PHE A 277 -3.46 14.31 -0.21
CA PHE A 277 -4.70 14.81 -0.77
C PHE A 277 -4.77 16.33 -0.66
N ARG A 278 -5.34 16.96 -1.68
CA ARG A 278 -5.66 18.41 -1.69
C ARG A 278 -6.96 18.67 -2.44
N SER A 279 -7.62 19.77 -2.13
CA SER A 279 -8.72 20.30 -2.93
C SER A 279 -8.20 21.41 -3.84
N VAL A 280 -8.87 21.59 -4.97
CA VAL A 280 -8.63 22.65 -5.94
C VAL A 280 -9.96 23.34 -6.21
N ASP A 281 -10.00 24.67 -6.13
CA ASP A 281 -11.18 25.48 -6.43
C ASP A 281 -11.33 25.75 -7.94
N ASN A 282 -12.36 26.50 -8.32
CA ASN A 282 -12.66 26.82 -9.72
C ASN A 282 -11.74 27.86 -10.35
N VAL A 283 -10.93 28.57 -9.55
CA VAL A 283 -9.91 29.51 -10.04
C VAL A 283 -8.50 28.92 -10.02
N GLY A 284 -8.35 27.70 -9.51
CA GLY A 284 -7.12 26.90 -9.51
C GLY A 284 -6.26 27.04 -8.26
N LEU A 285 -6.72 27.67 -7.17
CA LEU A 285 -5.98 27.67 -5.92
C LEU A 285 -6.07 26.30 -5.25
N VAL A 286 -5.04 25.95 -4.51
CA VAL A 286 -4.85 24.62 -3.94
C VAL A 286 -4.79 24.69 -2.41
N SER A 287 -5.52 23.78 -1.75
CA SER A 287 -5.51 23.70 -0.30
C SER A 287 -4.17 23.30 0.28
N SER A 288 -4.06 23.37 1.61
CA SER A 288 -3.06 22.61 2.36
C SER A 288 -3.25 21.09 2.15
N LEU A 289 -2.26 20.29 2.54
CA LEU A 289 -2.26 18.84 2.30
C LEU A 289 -2.88 18.07 3.47
N ASN A 290 -3.71 17.07 3.16
CA ASN A 290 -4.00 15.97 4.06
C ASN A 290 -3.08 14.79 3.72
N VAL A 291 -2.36 14.26 4.70
CA VAL A 291 -1.33 13.23 4.49
C VAL A 291 -1.72 11.95 5.20
N ILE A 292 -1.77 10.85 4.45
CA ILE A 292 -1.93 9.50 4.97
C ILE A 292 -0.68 8.71 4.61
N SER A 293 0.13 8.39 5.62
CA SER A 293 1.40 7.69 5.46
C SER A 293 1.35 6.30 6.08
N GLY A 294 2.21 5.41 5.59
CA GLY A 294 2.40 4.10 6.21
C GLY A 294 1.38 3.04 5.81
N ILE A 295 0.79 3.12 4.62
CA ILE A 295 -0.02 2.02 4.08
C ILE A 295 0.94 0.97 3.49
N TYR A 296 1.07 -0.17 4.17
CA TYR A 296 1.99 -1.25 3.77
C TYR A 296 1.18 -2.45 3.26
N ILE A 297 1.31 -2.75 1.97
CA ILE A 297 0.56 -3.79 1.30
C ILE A 297 1.52 -4.89 0.94
N ASP A 298 1.17 -6.13 1.23
CA ASP A 298 1.85 -7.31 0.74
C ASP A 298 0.84 -8.13 -0.07
N ASP A 299 1.11 -8.31 -1.35
CA ASP A 299 0.34 -9.12 -2.31
C ASP A 299 1.18 -10.25 -2.90
N THR A 300 2.40 -10.43 -2.38
CA THR A 300 3.38 -11.36 -2.92
C THR A 300 3.60 -12.49 -1.94
N PRO A 301 3.27 -13.74 -2.32
CA PRO A 301 3.64 -14.88 -1.51
C PRO A 301 5.17 -14.97 -1.34
N PRO A 302 5.64 -15.56 -0.23
CA PRO A 302 7.06 -15.73 0.00
C PRO A 302 7.68 -16.69 -1.03
N GLN A 303 9.01 -16.67 -1.16
CA GLN A 303 9.69 -17.62 -2.04
C GLN A 303 9.50 -19.07 -1.57
N LYS A 304 9.58 -20.01 -2.52
CA LYS A 304 9.58 -21.45 -2.21
C LYS A 304 10.80 -21.79 -1.33
N PRO A 305 10.63 -22.54 -0.22
CA PRO A 305 11.76 -22.97 0.58
C PRO A 305 12.68 -23.90 -0.22
N THR A 306 13.98 -23.85 0.06
CA THR A 306 14.93 -24.88 -0.41
C THR A 306 15.18 -25.85 0.74
N VAL A 307 14.94 -27.13 0.50
CA VAL A 307 15.05 -28.18 1.53
C VAL A 307 16.02 -29.26 1.07
N THR A 308 16.89 -29.68 1.96
CA THR A 308 17.84 -30.79 1.80
C THR A 308 17.56 -31.87 2.83
N GLU A 309 17.84 -33.12 2.47
CA GLU A 309 17.74 -34.29 3.35
C GLU A 309 19.10 -35.01 3.36
N GLU A 310 19.61 -35.35 4.55
CA GLU A 310 21.01 -35.81 4.70
C GLU A 310 21.18 -37.24 5.25
N HIS A 311 20.15 -37.89 5.78
CA HIS A 311 20.26 -39.18 6.49
C HIS A 311 19.62 -40.36 5.77
N CYS A 312 18.59 -40.14 4.96
CA CYS A 312 17.79 -41.19 4.34
C CYS A 312 17.80 -41.18 2.80
N GLY A 313 18.66 -40.37 2.18
CA GLY A 313 18.79 -40.28 0.73
C GLY A 313 17.54 -39.71 0.06
N GLY A 314 16.86 -38.77 0.72
CA GLY A 314 15.67 -38.12 0.19
C GLY A 314 15.96 -37.37 -1.11
N THR A 315 15.06 -37.45 -2.08
CA THR A 315 15.23 -36.80 -3.40
C THR A 315 13.94 -36.14 -3.87
N THR A 316 14.05 -35.25 -4.86
CA THR A 316 12.89 -34.67 -5.56
C THR A 316 12.26 -35.65 -6.57
N SER A 317 12.89 -36.80 -6.83
CA SER A 317 12.35 -37.88 -7.66
C SER A 317 11.39 -38.76 -6.85
N GLU A 318 10.30 -39.21 -7.46
CA GLU A 318 9.29 -40.07 -6.81
C GLU A 318 9.80 -41.48 -6.46
N ASN A 319 11.01 -41.80 -6.92
CA ASN A 319 11.65 -43.09 -6.72
C ASN A 319 13.03 -42.93 -6.04
N PRO A 320 13.08 -42.41 -4.80
CA PRO A 320 14.34 -42.32 -4.06
C PRO A 320 14.86 -43.72 -3.69
N PRO A 321 16.17 -43.87 -3.40
CA PRO A 321 16.72 -45.11 -2.88
C PRO A 321 16.07 -45.50 -1.54
N TRP A 322 16.05 -46.79 -1.24
CA TRP A 322 15.66 -47.27 0.08
C TRP A 322 16.77 -47.02 1.09
N SER A 323 16.45 -46.41 2.22
CA SER A 323 17.35 -46.21 3.35
C SER A 323 17.08 -47.21 4.47
N THR A 324 18.14 -47.63 5.15
CA THR A 324 18.07 -48.40 6.40
C THR A 324 17.94 -47.52 7.64
N HIS A 325 18.16 -46.20 7.50
CA HIS A 325 17.89 -45.22 8.55
C HIS A 325 16.38 -44.93 8.63
N THR A 326 15.88 -44.61 9.82
CA THR A 326 14.46 -44.32 10.07
C THR A 326 14.15 -42.85 10.32
N SER A 327 15.19 -42.02 10.47
CA SER A 327 15.08 -40.63 10.91
C SER A 327 15.71 -39.70 9.87
N PRO A 328 14.98 -39.31 8.82
CA PRO A 328 15.48 -38.32 7.87
C PRO A 328 15.72 -36.99 8.57
N TYR A 329 16.79 -36.30 8.19
CA TYR A 329 17.13 -34.99 8.76
C TYR A 329 16.96 -33.92 7.69
N PHE A 330 16.01 -33.01 7.91
CA PHE A 330 15.70 -31.95 6.97
C PHE A 330 16.33 -30.62 7.41
N SER A 331 17.19 -30.09 6.55
CA SER A 331 17.73 -28.73 6.65
C SER A 331 17.08 -27.85 5.58
N PHE A 332 16.77 -26.61 5.92
CA PHE A 332 16.18 -25.66 4.99
C PHE A 332 16.54 -24.23 5.36
N THR A 333 16.66 -23.38 4.35
CA THR A 333 16.80 -21.93 4.52
C THR A 333 15.43 -21.28 4.60
N ILE A 334 15.24 -20.37 5.56
CA ILE A 334 14.04 -19.53 5.59
C ILE A 334 14.05 -18.69 4.29
N PRO A 335 13.02 -18.80 3.43
CA PRO A 335 13.00 -18.06 2.17
C PRO A 335 12.87 -16.55 2.43
N SER A 336 13.27 -15.73 1.46
CA SER A 336 12.99 -14.30 1.50
C SER A 336 11.56 -14.02 1.06
N ASP A 337 11.08 -12.85 1.46
CA ASP A 337 9.82 -12.27 1.05
C ASP A 337 10.03 -10.77 0.83
N GLU A 338 9.43 -10.20 -0.23
CA GLU A 338 9.61 -8.80 -0.59
C GLU A 338 8.74 -7.85 0.26
N GLY A 339 7.68 -8.37 0.90
CA GLY A 339 6.71 -7.60 1.66
C GLY A 339 6.86 -7.76 3.16
N SER A 340 5.88 -8.44 3.76
CA SER A 340 5.71 -8.55 5.20
C SER A 340 6.79 -9.39 5.89
N GLY A 341 7.59 -10.12 5.12
CA GLY A 341 8.61 -11.03 5.61
C GLY A 341 8.01 -12.41 5.92
N VAL A 342 8.87 -13.41 5.99
CA VAL A 342 8.45 -14.76 6.39
C VAL A 342 8.25 -14.82 7.90
N LEU A 343 7.23 -15.56 8.35
CA LEU A 343 7.07 -15.87 9.78
C LEU A 343 8.32 -16.65 10.29
N PRO A 344 8.86 -16.34 11.48
CA PRO A 344 9.96 -17.11 12.07
C PRO A 344 9.67 -18.62 12.15
N ASP A 345 8.39 -18.96 12.37
CA ASP A 345 7.84 -20.31 12.46
C ASP A 345 7.05 -20.67 11.18
N GLY A 346 7.36 -19.99 10.06
CA GLY A 346 6.54 -19.97 8.85
C GLY A 346 6.70 -21.18 7.94
N CYS A 347 7.75 -21.99 8.13
CA CYS A 347 7.93 -23.22 7.38
C CYS A 347 6.99 -24.31 7.90
N GLN A 348 6.22 -24.90 6.99
CA GLN A 348 5.29 -25.97 7.26
C GLN A 348 5.59 -27.17 6.39
N VAL A 349 5.34 -28.38 6.91
CA VAL A 349 5.42 -29.63 6.17
C VAL A 349 4.07 -30.35 6.18
N SER A 350 3.71 -30.95 5.06
CA SER A 350 2.66 -31.94 4.94
C SER A 350 3.28 -33.28 4.55
N VAL A 351 2.93 -34.33 5.27
CA VAL A 351 3.40 -35.70 4.99
C VAL A 351 2.27 -36.46 4.33
N ASN A 352 2.52 -37.00 3.14
CA ASN A 352 1.55 -37.78 2.35
C ASN A 352 0.20 -37.05 2.12
N SER A 353 0.23 -35.73 1.93
CA SER A 353 -0.97 -34.87 1.86
C SER A 353 -1.83 -34.85 3.12
N GLY A 354 -1.25 -35.12 4.28
CA GLY A 354 -1.87 -34.85 5.57
C GLY A 354 -1.93 -33.35 5.91
N SER A 355 -2.29 -33.05 7.15
CA SER A 355 -2.32 -31.68 7.67
C SER A 355 -0.94 -31.02 7.67
N TRP A 356 -0.92 -29.72 7.42
CA TRP A 356 0.28 -28.91 7.53
C TRP A 356 0.69 -28.73 8.99
N THR A 357 1.96 -28.98 9.29
CA THR A 357 2.54 -28.82 10.62
C THR A 357 3.76 -27.91 10.53
N THR A 358 3.90 -26.96 11.45
CA THR A 358 5.07 -26.08 11.54
C THR A 358 6.34 -26.88 11.86
N VAL A 359 7.44 -26.55 11.18
CA VAL A 359 8.75 -27.19 11.34
C VAL A 359 9.87 -26.17 11.40
N PHE A 360 10.96 -26.56 12.05
CA PHE A 360 12.18 -25.76 12.22
C PHE A 360 13.38 -26.43 11.52
N PRO A 361 14.41 -25.66 11.14
CA PRO A 361 15.62 -26.24 10.58
C PRO A 361 16.21 -27.33 11.48
N GLY A 362 16.51 -28.48 10.89
CA GLY A 362 16.93 -29.68 11.62
C GLY A 362 15.78 -30.55 12.11
N TRP A 363 14.56 -30.35 11.61
CA TRP A 363 13.44 -31.25 11.88
C TRP A 363 13.73 -32.67 11.38
N HIS A 364 13.55 -33.66 12.26
CA HIS A 364 13.78 -35.08 11.96
C HIS A 364 12.65 -35.97 12.52
N PRO A 365 11.70 -36.43 11.70
CA PRO A 365 10.66 -37.35 12.14
C PRO A 365 11.19 -38.80 12.22
N GLU A 366 10.69 -39.60 13.16
CA GLU A 366 10.88 -41.05 13.11
C GLU A 366 9.83 -41.70 12.21
N LEU A 367 10.29 -42.50 11.25
CA LEU A 367 9.46 -43.13 10.24
C LEU A 367 9.51 -44.65 10.32
N ASN A 368 8.36 -45.28 10.08
CA ASN A 368 8.28 -46.72 9.90
C ASN A 368 8.68 -47.12 8.48
N LYS A 369 8.74 -48.41 8.21
CA LYS A 369 8.92 -48.93 6.86
C LYS A 369 7.84 -48.37 5.93
N GLY A 370 8.24 -47.75 4.82
CA GLY A 370 7.29 -47.15 3.89
C GLY A 370 7.93 -46.19 2.89
N SER A 371 7.08 -45.68 2.00
CA SER A 371 7.39 -44.56 1.10
C SER A 371 6.67 -43.32 1.57
N TYR A 372 7.38 -42.20 1.64
CA TYR A 372 6.88 -40.94 2.18
C TYR A 372 7.10 -39.81 1.17
N ARG A 373 6.07 -38.98 1.00
CA ARG A 373 6.14 -37.69 0.32
C ARG A 373 6.08 -36.58 1.38
N PHE A 374 7.04 -35.67 1.33
CA PHE A 374 7.08 -34.46 2.14
C PHE A 374 6.88 -33.26 1.22
N ASP A 375 5.86 -32.45 1.50
CA ASP A 375 5.60 -31.18 0.85
C ASP A 375 5.91 -30.07 1.85
N PHE A 376 6.85 -29.18 1.55
CA PHE A 376 7.25 -28.06 2.40
C PHE A 376 6.79 -26.74 1.78
N ARG A 377 6.29 -25.80 2.59
CA ARG A 377 5.96 -24.44 2.16
C ARG A 377 6.33 -23.42 3.24
N ALA A 378 6.42 -22.16 2.86
CA ALA A 378 6.60 -21.04 3.78
C ALA A 378 5.33 -20.19 3.84
N THR A 379 5.12 -19.50 4.96
CA THR A 379 4.02 -18.56 5.17
C THR A 379 4.59 -17.21 5.58
N ASP A 380 4.11 -16.13 4.96
CA ASP A 380 4.47 -14.76 5.33
C ASP A 380 3.67 -14.28 6.57
N ARG A 381 3.88 -13.02 6.98
CA ARG A 381 3.22 -12.46 8.17
C ARG A 381 1.77 -12.03 7.93
N VAL A 382 1.33 -11.96 6.67
CA VAL A 382 -0.05 -11.59 6.30
C VAL A 382 -0.89 -12.79 5.88
N GLY A 383 -0.28 -13.99 5.81
CA GLY A 383 -0.93 -15.28 5.62
C GLY A 383 -0.81 -15.89 4.23
N HIS A 384 -0.04 -15.32 3.30
CA HIS A 384 0.19 -15.99 2.01
C HIS A 384 1.13 -17.17 2.17
N THR A 385 0.94 -18.17 1.30
CA THR A 385 1.74 -19.39 1.28
C THR A 385 2.51 -19.52 -0.02
N SER A 386 3.79 -19.88 0.07
CA SER A 386 4.62 -20.13 -1.11
C SER A 386 4.23 -21.40 -1.86
N GLU A 387 4.80 -21.58 -3.06
CA GLU A 387 4.82 -22.88 -3.73
C GLU A 387 5.48 -23.95 -2.84
N THR A 388 5.08 -25.21 -3.03
CA THR A 388 5.62 -26.32 -2.27
C THR A 388 6.95 -26.83 -2.81
N PHE A 389 7.93 -27.06 -1.94
CA PHE A 389 9.11 -27.88 -2.22
C PHE A 389 8.85 -29.33 -1.84
N ARG A 390 9.07 -30.27 -2.75
CA ARG A 390 8.70 -31.68 -2.56
C ARG A 390 9.92 -32.57 -2.45
N LEU A 391 9.91 -33.46 -1.46
CA LEU A 391 10.87 -34.55 -1.29
C LEU A 391 10.17 -35.88 -1.11
N TYR A 392 10.85 -36.94 -1.54
CA TYR A 392 10.45 -38.32 -1.34
C TYR A 392 11.52 -39.06 -0.54
N VAL A 393 11.10 -39.85 0.44
CA VAL A 393 11.97 -40.70 1.27
C VAL A 393 11.40 -42.11 1.31
N ARG A 394 12.26 -43.12 1.25
CA ARG A 394 11.87 -44.53 1.39
C ARG A 394 12.66 -45.20 2.50
N ILE A 395 11.95 -45.84 3.41
CA ILE A 395 12.48 -46.38 4.66
C ILE A 395 12.27 -47.89 4.66
N ASN A 396 13.35 -48.64 4.79
CA ASN A 396 13.35 -50.09 5.03
C ASN A 396 14.53 -50.45 5.94
N PRO A 397 14.38 -50.30 7.28
CA PRO A 397 15.44 -50.64 8.23
C PRO A 397 15.75 -52.14 8.31
N GLY A 398 14.99 -52.99 7.60
CA GLY A 398 15.03 -54.44 7.76
C GLY A 398 14.38 -54.90 9.06
N ASN A 399 14.06 -56.20 9.12
CA ASN A 399 13.56 -56.86 10.31
C ASN A 399 14.71 -57.38 11.16
N ARG A 400 14.48 -57.49 12.46
CA ARG A 400 15.34 -58.26 13.36
C ARG A 400 14.72 -59.65 13.56
N ILE A 401 15.41 -60.67 13.09
CA ILE A 401 15.00 -62.07 13.15
C ILE A 401 15.76 -62.75 14.29
N TYR A 402 15.05 -63.43 15.17
CA TYR A 402 15.60 -64.12 16.33
C TYR A 402 15.67 -65.63 16.11
N VAL A 403 16.78 -66.25 16.52
CA VAL A 403 17.03 -67.69 16.44
C VAL A 403 17.48 -68.22 17.79
N LYS A 404 16.74 -69.22 18.31
CA LYS A 404 17.01 -69.84 19.60
C LYS A 404 16.50 -71.28 19.56
N HIS A 405 17.41 -72.25 19.58
CA HIS A 405 17.10 -73.68 19.39
C HIS A 405 16.10 -74.27 20.40
N ASP A 406 16.05 -73.70 21.60
CA ASP A 406 15.16 -74.07 22.71
C ASP A 406 13.97 -73.12 22.89
N ALA A 407 13.66 -72.27 21.90
CA ALA A 407 12.46 -71.44 21.92
C ALA A 407 11.18 -72.30 21.86
N THR A 408 10.16 -71.88 22.61
CA THR A 408 8.90 -72.62 22.77
C THR A 408 7.68 -71.90 22.20
N GLY A 409 7.84 -70.67 21.70
CA GLY A 409 6.77 -69.86 21.13
C GLY A 409 6.43 -70.23 19.68
N ASN A 410 5.95 -69.25 18.92
CA ASN A 410 5.36 -69.47 17.60
C ASN A 410 6.36 -69.87 16.48
N SER A 411 7.67 -69.80 16.75
CA SER A 411 8.73 -70.06 15.77
C SER A 411 8.62 -69.22 14.48
N ASP A 412 8.34 -67.92 14.64
CA ASP A 412 8.21 -66.94 13.56
C ASP A 412 9.38 -65.94 13.49
N GLY A 413 10.31 -65.99 14.45
CA GLY A 413 11.49 -65.13 14.50
C GLY A 413 11.24 -63.69 14.97
N SER A 414 10.02 -63.34 15.41
CA SER A 414 9.63 -61.97 15.79
C SER A 414 10.20 -61.49 17.13
N SER A 415 10.56 -62.41 18.03
CA SER A 415 11.10 -62.14 19.37
C SER A 415 11.95 -63.31 19.85
N TRP A 416 12.64 -63.18 20.99
CA TRP A 416 13.34 -64.32 21.59
C TRP A 416 12.40 -65.46 22.02
N GLU A 417 11.16 -65.17 22.40
CA GLU A 417 10.14 -66.17 22.77
C GLU A 417 9.63 -66.91 21.52
N ASN A 418 9.35 -66.16 20.45
CA ASN A 418 8.85 -66.70 19.18
C ASN A 418 9.99 -67.00 18.19
N ALA A 419 11.24 -67.09 18.65
CA ALA A 419 12.41 -67.26 17.79
C ALA A 419 12.31 -68.54 16.95
N PHE A 420 12.91 -68.53 15.77
CA PHE A 420 13.10 -69.76 15.01
C PHE A 420 13.97 -70.74 15.81
N THR A 421 13.53 -72.00 15.90
CA THR A 421 14.31 -73.07 16.54
C THR A 421 15.42 -73.60 15.62
N SER A 422 15.36 -73.28 14.33
CA SER A 422 16.38 -73.60 13.33
C SER A 422 16.92 -72.34 12.65
N LEU A 423 18.24 -72.22 12.57
CA LEU A 423 18.89 -71.18 11.78
C LEU A 423 18.55 -71.30 10.28
N GLN A 424 18.28 -72.51 9.78
CA GLN A 424 17.88 -72.69 8.38
C GLN A 424 16.54 -72.00 8.08
N ALA A 425 15.58 -72.08 9.00
CA ALA A 425 14.28 -71.43 8.84
C ALA A 425 14.42 -69.90 8.82
N ALA A 426 15.25 -69.35 9.72
CA ALA A 426 15.56 -67.93 9.77
C ALA A 426 16.23 -67.45 8.47
N LEU A 427 17.25 -68.15 7.99
CA LEU A 427 17.91 -67.87 6.71
C LEU A 427 16.96 -67.92 5.52
N SER A 428 15.98 -68.82 5.55
CA SER A 428 14.98 -68.95 4.48
C SER A 428 13.93 -67.83 4.52
N SER A 429 13.68 -67.25 5.71
CA SER A 429 12.73 -66.14 5.90
C SER A 429 13.34 -64.76 5.66
N ALA A 430 14.66 -64.63 5.81
CA ALA A 430 15.35 -63.34 5.80
C ALA A 430 15.37 -62.70 4.42
N LEU A 431 15.10 -61.41 4.38
CA LEU A 431 15.19 -60.57 3.20
C LEU A 431 16.35 -59.58 3.34
N GLU A 432 16.73 -58.96 2.22
CA GLU A 432 17.79 -57.96 2.19
C GLU A 432 17.58 -56.85 3.25
N ASN A 433 18.65 -56.53 3.99
CA ASN A 433 18.71 -55.61 5.13
C ASN A 433 18.16 -56.14 6.47
N ASP A 434 17.55 -57.32 6.51
CA ASP A 434 17.23 -57.97 7.79
C ASP A 434 18.51 -58.29 8.57
N THR A 435 18.40 -58.47 9.89
CA THR A 435 19.50 -58.94 10.75
C THR A 435 19.07 -60.20 11.48
N ILE A 436 19.96 -61.19 11.59
CA ILE A 436 19.65 -62.45 12.29
C ILE A 436 20.47 -62.54 13.58
N TRP A 437 19.77 -62.62 14.71
CA TRP A 437 20.34 -62.68 16.05
C TRP A 437 20.19 -64.10 16.58
N ILE A 438 21.31 -64.76 16.88
CA ILE A 438 21.34 -66.17 17.24
C ILE A 438 21.81 -66.34 18.69
N ALA A 439 20.95 -66.94 19.51
CA ALA A 439 21.25 -67.28 20.90
C ALA A 439 22.27 -68.42 20.99
N LYS A 440 22.97 -68.51 22.12
CA LYS A 440 23.91 -69.59 22.45
C LYS A 440 23.27 -70.96 22.18
N GLY A 441 24.09 -71.89 21.73
CA GLY A 441 23.64 -73.22 21.33
C GLY A 441 24.43 -73.77 20.16
N ILE A 442 24.02 -74.96 19.73
CA ILE A 442 24.63 -75.66 18.59
C ILE A 442 23.59 -75.73 17.47
N TYR A 443 23.91 -75.11 16.33
CA TYR A 443 23.05 -75.08 15.16
C TYR A 443 23.71 -75.90 14.06
N LYS A 444 22.98 -76.90 13.57
CA LYS A 444 23.40 -77.78 12.46
C LYS A 444 22.59 -77.42 11.20
N PRO A 445 23.20 -77.41 10.00
CA PRO A 445 22.48 -77.12 8.77
C PRO A 445 21.53 -78.27 8.45
N SER A 446 20.32 -77.94 7.99
CA SER A 446 19.28 -78.93 7.70
C SER A 446 18.95 -79.06 6.21
N ALA A 447 19.47 -78.17 5.36
CA ALA A 447 19.24 -78.17 3.91
C ALA A 447 20.52 -77.82 3.14
N ASP A 448 20.57 -78.19 1.86
CA ASP A 448 21.67 -77.86 0.94
C ASP A 448 21.67 -76.38 0.49
N LYS A 449 22.61 -76.00 -0.38
CA LYS A 449 22.72 -74.62 -0.92
C LYS A 449 21.50 -74.16 -1.74
N ASN A 450 20.66 -75.09 -2.19
CA ASN A 450 19.45 -74.83 -2.95
C ASN A 450 18.19 -74.86 -2.06
N GLY A 451 18.35 -75.15 -0.77
CA GLY A 451 17.25 -75.25 0.19
C GLY A 451 16.59 -76.62 0.23
N ASP A 452 17.18 -77.65 -0.37
CA ASP A 452 16.67 -79.03 -0.31
C ASP A 452 16.98 -79.66 1.07
N PRO A 453 15.96 -80.04 1.87
CA PRO A 453 16.19 -80.70 3.16
C PRO A 453 16.67 -82.16 3.03
N ASN A 454 16.50 -82.80 1.86
CA ASN A 454 16.85 -84.20 1.59
C ASN A 454 17.71 -84.34 0.32
N PRO A 455 18.88 -83.67 0.25
CA PRO A 455 19.75 -83.77 -0.92
C PRO A 455 20.25 -85.20 -1.10
N ALA A 456 20.55 -85.57 -2.36
CA ALA A 456 21.08 -86.90 -2.70
C ALA A 456 22.35 -87.26 -1.90
N ASP A 457 23.16 -86.24 -1.58
CA ASP A 457 24.25 -86.34 -0.63
C ASP A 457 23.96 -85.42 0.59
N PRO A 458 23.64 -85.97 1.77
CA PRO A 458 23.39 -85.22 2.99
C PRO A 458 24.53 -84.27 3.39
N ARG A 459 25.77 -84.56 2.98
CA ARG A 459 26.97 -83.77 3.30
C ARG A 459 27.01 -82.43 2.57
N THR A 460 26.12 -82.21 1.60
CA THR A 460 25.94 -80.91 0.93
C THR A 460 25.14 -79.89 1.76
N LYS A 461 24.57 -80.31 2.91
CA LYS A 461 23.88 -79.40 3.83
C LYS A 461 24.81 -78.29 4.31
N THR A 462 24.30 -77.06 4.34
CA THR A 462 25.12 -75.87 4.62
C THR A 462 24.25 -74.69 5.08
N PHE A 463 24.81 -73.79 5.88
CA PHE A 463 24.19 -72.50 6.13
C PHE A 463 24.54 -71.53 4.99
N LYS A 464 23.68 -71.48 3.98
CA LYS A 464 23.80 -70.47 2.92
C LYS A 464 23.41 -69.11 3.47
N LEU A 465 24.35 -68.17 3.43
CA LEU A 465 24.12 -66.78 3.86
C LEU A 465 23.14 -66.07 2.90
N VAL A 466 22.54 -64.98 3.38
CA VAL A 466 21.68 -64.09 2.58
C VAL A 466 22.39 -62.77 2.34
N SER A 467 22.30 -62.25 1.11
CA SER A 467 22.98 -61.01 0.71
C SER A 467 22.48 -59.83 1.54
N LYS A 468 23.41 -59.03 2.10
CA LYS A 468 23.15 -57.90 3.01
C LYS A 468 22.38 -58.25 4.29
N VAL A 469 22.43 -59.51 4.72
CA VAL A 469 21.85 -59.95 6.00
C VAL A 469 23.00 -60.35 6.92
N PRO A 470 23.36 -59.52 7.92
CA PRO A 470 24.35 -59.90 8.90
C PRO A 470 23.78 -60.91 9.91
N LEU A 471 24.57 -61.94 10.18
CA LEU A 471 24.33 -62.94 11.22
C LEU A 471 25.18 -62.60 12.44
N TYR A 472 24.56 -62.66 13.61
CA TYR A 472 25.13 -62.27 14.88
C TYR A 472 24.93 -63.41 15.91
N GLY A 473 25.99 -64.13 16.30
CA GLY A 473 26.02 -65.12 17.41
C GLY A 473 26.68 -64.60 18.69
N GLY A 474 26.27 -65.02 19.88
CA GLY A 474 26.75 -64.42 21.14
C GLY A 474 25.67 -63.87 22.06
N PHE A 475 24.41 -64.22 21.81
CA PHE A 475 23.27 -63.81 22.62
C PHE A 475 22.89 -64.90 23.63
N SER A 476 22.41 -64.51 24.80
CA SER A 476 21.81 -65.41 25.79
C SER A 476 20.35 -65.71 25.49
N GLY A 477 19.69 -64.87 24.66
CA GLY A 477 18.32 -65.04 24.22
C GLY A 477 17.32 -64.17 24.99
N ASN A 478 17.75 -63.00 25.46
CA ASN A 478 16.90 -62.02 26.14
C ASN A 478 17.26 -60.55 25.83
N GLU A 479 18.25 -60.33 24.97
CA GLU A 479 18.80 -59.01 24.67
C GLU A 479 17.88 -58.17 23.78
N THR A 480 17.82 -56.87 24.07
CA THR A 480 17.05 -55.89 23.28
C THR A 480 17.92 -55.05 22.33
N SER A 481 19.24 -55.13 22.43
CA SER A 481 20.20 -54.36 21.62
C SER A 481 21.41 -55.21 21.18
N LEU A 482 22.00 -54.85 20.02
CA LEU A 482 23.15 -55.59 19.46
C LEU A 482 24.36 -55.50 20.39
N LYS A 483 24.56 -54.37 21.08
CA LYS A 483 25.68 -54.14 21.99
C LYS A 483 25.64 -54.99 23.26
N ALA A 484 24.50 -55.61 23.58
CA ALA A 484 24.36 -56.47 24.76
C ALA A 484 24.91 -57.90 24.55
N ARG A 485 25.33 -58.25 23.33
CA ARG A 485 25.99 -59.53 23.03
C ARG A 485 27.23 -59.72 23.88
N ASN A 486 27.48 -60.97 24.25
CA ASN A 486 28.77 -61.40 24.78
C ASN A 486 29.22 -62.66 24.05
N PRO A 487 29.91 -62.53 22.89
CA PRO A 487 30.35 -63.66 22.08
C PRO A 487 31.31 -64.62 22.78
N PHE A 488 31.98 -64.17 23.86
CA PHE A 488 32.90 -65.00 24.64
C PHE A 488 32.20 -65.85 25.71
N LEU A 489 31.02 -65.42 26.18
CA LEU A 489 30.25 -66.13 27.22
C LEU A 489 29.11 -66.95 26.61
N ASN A 490 28.38 -66.37 25.66
CA ASN A 490 27.21 -66.96 25.03
C ASN A 490 27.58 -67.68 23.73
N LEU A 491 28.41 -68.72 23.85
CA LEU A 491 28.99 -69.40 22.71
C LEU A 491 27.92 -69.93 21.75
N THR A 492 28.04 -69.55 20.48
CA THR A 492 27.11 -69.93 19.41
C THR A 492 27.88 -70.75 18.38
N TYR A 493 27.55 -72.03 18.26
CA TYR A 493 28.22 -72.97 17.38
C TYR A 493 27.43 -73.12 16.08
N LEU A 494 28.10 -72.92 14.95
CA LEU A 494 27.64 -73.38 13.64
C LEU A 494 28.41 -74.67 13.36
N SER A 495 27.72 -75.81 13.44
CA SER A 495 28.35 -77.13 13.38
C SER A 495 27.95 -77.89 12.12
N GLY A 496 28.94 -78.37 11.37
CA GLY A 496 28.77 -79.30 10.25
C GLY A 496 28.72 -80.76 10.67
N ASP A 497 28.85 -81.08 11.97
CA ASP A 497 28.67 -82.43 12.49
C ASP A 497 27.21 -82.84 12.35
N ILE A 498 26.87 -83.47 11.22
CA ILE A 498 25.53 -83.89 10.86
C ILE A 498 25.50 -85.42 10.85
N GLY A 499 24.36 -86.01 11.20
CA GLY A 499 24.26 -87.46 11.33
C GLY A 499 24.71 -87.92 12.72
N THR A 500 25.74 -88.75 12.76
CA THR A 500 26.27 -89.39 13.97
C THR A 500 27.28 -88.47 14.65
N GLU A 501 27.02 -88.13 15.91
CA GLU A 501 27.88 -87.23 16.68
C GLU A 501 29.34 -87.72 16.73
N GLY A 502 30.26 -86.87 16.29
CA GLY A 502 31.69 -87.13 16.26
C GLY A 502 32.19 -88.01 15.11
N ASP A 503 31.31 -88.50 14.23
CA ASP A 503 31.74 -89.14 12.99
C ASP A 503 32.11 -88.06 11.97
N ASN A 504 33.34 -88.08 11.45
CA ASN A 504 33.74 -87.10 10.45
C ASN A 504 33.30 -87.49 9.02
N ALA A 505 32.87 -88.73 8.82
CA ALA A 505 32.54 -89.26 7.50
C ALA A 505 31.19 -88.76 6.97
N ASP A 506 30.28 -88.34 7.84
CA ASP A 506 28.97 -87.78 7.51
C ASP A 506 28.89 -86.25 7.70
N ASN A 507 29.91 -85.62 8.29
CA ASN A 507 30.03 -84.16 8.37
C ASN A 507 29.81 -83.43 7.04
N CYS A 508 29.17 -82.26 7.10
CA CYS A 508 29.01 -81.35 5.98
C CYS A 508 30.35 -81.03 5.31
N TYR A 509 30.35 -80.90 3.99
CA TYR A 509 31.53 -80.45 3.25
C TYR A 509 31.94 -79.02 3.62
N SER A 510 30.96 -78.13 3.80
CA SER A 510 31.16 -76.75 4.23
C SER A 510 30.04 -76.29 5.15
N VAL A 511 30.39 -75.86 6.37
CA VAL A 511 29.40 -75.41 7.35
C VAL A 511 28.60 -74.21 6.84
N ILE A 512 29.28 -73.26 6.18
CA ILE A 512 28.67 -72.04 5.66
C ILE A 512 28.95 -71.93 4.16
N THR A 513 27.93 -71.57 3.40
CA THR A 513 28.06 -71.15 2.01
C THR A 513 27.94 -69.63 1.93
N GLY A 514 29.01 -68.99 1.48
CA GLY A 514 29.13 -67.56 1.36
C GLY A 514 28.29 -66.95 0.23
N VAL A 515 27.80 -65.73 0.47
CA VAL A 515 27.18 -64.89 -0.58
C VAL A 515 27.70 -63.46 -0.46
N ASN A 516 27.55 -62.69 -1.54
CA ASN A 516 28.10 -61.33 -1.60
C ASN A 516 27.43 -60.40 -0.58
N ASN A 517 28.22 -59.54 0.05
CA ASN A 517 27.78 -58.58 1.08
C ASN A 517 27.10 -59.20 2.30
N ALA A 518 27.35 -60.48 2.60
CA ALA A 518 26.93 -61.09 3.85
C ALA A 518 27.96 -60.83 4.96
N ALA A 519 27.52 -60.91 6.22
CA ALA A 519 28.40 -60.83 7.37
C ALA A 519 28.07 -61.91 8.39
N VAL A 520 29.11 -62.47 9.01
CA VAL A 520 29.02 -63.41 10.12
C VAL A 520 29.88 -62.92 11.28
N ASP A 521 29.28 -62.79 12.45
CA ASP A 521 29.94 -62.23 13.64
C ASP A 521 29.64 -63.04 14.91
N GLY A 522 30.67 -63.49 15.61
CA GLY A 522 30.54 -64.07 16.95
C GLY A 522 30.20 -65.56 16.98
N PHE A 523 30.69 -66.35 16.02
CA PHE A 523 30.41 -67.79 15.92
C PHE A 523 31.65 -68.65 16.13
N ILE A 524 31.44 -69.85 16.68
CA ILE A 524 32.39 -70.95 16.57
C ILE A 524 31.94 -71.84 15.42
N ILE A 525 32.73 -71.88 14.35
CA ILE A 525 32.46 -72.68 13.15
C ILE A 525 33.22 -74.00 13.27
N THR A 526 32.52 -75.13 13.25
CA THR A 526 33.11 -76.45 13.56
C THR A 526 32.47 -77.61 12.79
N GLY A 527 33.11 -78.79 12.80
CA GLY A 527 32.53 -80.02 12.26
C GLY A 527 32.40 -80.05 10.74
N GLY A 528 33.13 -79.22 10.01
CA GLY A 528 33.17 -79.29 8.55
C GLY A 528 34.27 -80.21 8.05
N ASN A 529 33.99 -81.04 7.05
CA ASN A 529 34.94 -81.94 6.41
C ASN A 529 34.97 -81.73 4.89
N GLY A 530 35.79 -80.79 4.44
CA GLY A 530 35.92 -80.39 3.03
C GLY A 530 36.76 -81.37 2.21
N ASN A 531 36.27 -82.60 2.05
CA ASN A 531 36.90 -83.67 1.27
C ASN A 531 36.04 -84.13 0.06
N GLY A 532 35.20 -83.24 -0.47
CA GLY A 532 34.37 -83.48 -1.66
C GLY A 532 35.17 -83.58 -2.97
N THR A 533 34.53 -84.13 -4.01
CA THR A 533 35.09 -84.17 -5.37
C THR A 533 34.70 -82.94 -6.18
N VAL A 534 35.69 -82.37 -6.87
CA VAL A 534 35.75 -81.08 -7.60
C VAL A 534 34.60 -80.73 -8.57
N SER A 535 33.68 -81.64 -8.85
CA SER A 535 32.55 -81.46 -9.77
C SER A 535 31.28 -80.87 -9.12
N LEU A 536 31.24 -80.79 -7.79
CA LEU A 536 30.19 -80.08 -7.06
C LEU A 536 30.74 -78.69 -6.73
N GLU A 537 30.05 -77.62 -7.14
CA GLU A 537 30.45 -76.22 -6.91
C GLU A 537 30.43 -75.79 -5.41
N THR A 538 30.84 -76.68 -4.51
CA THR A 538 30.80 -76.55 -3.04
C THR A 538 32.19 -76.55 -2.39
N ASP A 539 33.27 -76.82 -3.11
CA ASP A 539 34.56 -77.19 -2.51
C ASP A 539 35.60 -76.06 -2.42
N LEU A 540 35.47 -75.14 -1.45
CA LEU A 540 36.54 -74.17 -1.13
C LEU A 540 36.80 -73.92 0.38
N GLY A 541 36.32 -74.78 1.28
CA GLY A 541 36.74 -74.75 2.69
C GLY A 541 35.77 -75.44 3.64
N GLY A 542 36.30 -76.26 4.57
CA GLY A 542 35.45 -76.98 5.54
C GLY A 542 34.64 -76.06 6.45
N GLY A 543 35.14 -74.85 6.74
CA GLY A 543 34.42 -73.85 7.52
C GLY A 543 33.45 -73.01 6.68
N ILE A 544 33.99 -72.18 5.79
CA ILE A 544 33.21 -71.33 4.87
C ILE A 544 33.65 -71.66 3.45
N SER A 545 32.70 -71.98 2.58
CA SER A 545 32.90 -72.05 1.13
C SER A 545 32.57 -70.70 0.51
N ASN A 546 33.52 -70.09 -0.19
CA ASN A 546 33.35 -68.84 -0.92
C ASN A 546 33.89 -68.98 -2.34
N ASN A 547 33.07 -68.69 -3.35
CA ASN A 547 33.38 -68.87 -4.78
C ASN A 547 34.37 -67.84 -5.37
N GLY A 548 35.14 -67.14 -4.53
CA GLY A 548 36.13 -66.12 -4.93
C GLY A 548 35.57 -64.78 -5.42
N ILE A 549 34.26 -64.69 -5.71
CA ILE A 549 33.59 -63.46 -6.18
C ILE A 549 32.84 -62.76 -5.05
N SER A 550 32.39 -63.52 -4.04
CA SER A 550 31.58 -62.96 -2.96
C SER A 550 32.44 -62.27 -1.89
N LYS A 551 32.07 -61.05 -1.51
CA LYS A 551 32.66 -60.34 -0.38
C LYS A 551 31.89 -60.69 0.90
N ILE A 552 32.51 -61.46 1.78
CA ILE A 552 31.92 -61.85 3.08
C ILE A 552 32.73 -61.19 4.18
N LYS A 553 32.06 -60.56 5.14
CA LYS A 553 32.70 -60.05 6.35
C LYS A 553 32.63 -61.10 7.45
N VAL A 554 33.78 -61.54 7.94
CA VAL A 554 33.90 -62.46 9.07
C VAL A 554 34.51 -61.69 10.24
N SER A 555 33.87 -61.70 11.41
CA SER A 555 34.35 -60.96 12.60
C SER A 555 34.10 -61.79 13.86
N ASN A 556 34.98 -61.72 14.86
CA ASN A 556 34.82 -62.45 16.14
C ASN A 556 34.49 -63.94 15.98
N CYS A 557 34.95 -64.59 14.91
CA CYS A 557 34.65 -65.99 14.63
C CYS A 557 35.86 -66.88 14.94
N ILE A 558 35.60 -68.09 15.42
CA ILE A 558 36.62 -69.11 15.69
C ILE A 558 36.35 -70.33 14.81
N PHE A 559 37.34 -70.74 14.02
CA PHE A 559 37.29 -71.99 13.26
C PHE A 559 37.93 -73.11 14.08
N LYS A 560 37.15 -74.12 14.46
CA LYS A 560 37.58 -75.22 15.35
C LYS A 560 37.25 -76.57 14.72
N THR A 561 38.17 -77.53 14.75
CA THR A 561 37.92 -78.90 14.24
C THR A 561 37.36 -78.90 12.81
N ILE A 562 38.05 -78.22 11.90
CA ILE A 562 37.75 -78.20 10.47
C ILE A 562 38.75 -79.12 9.76
N LEU A 563 38.25 -80.14 9.07
CA LEU A 563 39.06 -81.05 8.26
C LEU A 563 39.08 -80.58 6.80
N GLN A 564 40.27 -80.53 6.21
CA GLN A 564 40.47 -80.28 4.78
C GLN A 564 41.47 -81.30 4.24
N ASN A 565 41.21 -81.86 3.05
CA ASN A 565 42.15 -82.76 2.40
C ASN A 565 42.63 -82.15 1.07
N ARG A 566 43.79 -81.50 1.11
CA ARG A 566 44.62 -81.26 -0.08
C ARG A 566 46.09 -81.50 0.26
N GLU A 567 46.75 -82.31 -0.56
CA GLU A 567 48.20 -82.25 -0.70
C GLU A 567 48.56 -80.92 -1.41
N GLY A 568 49.18 -80.01 -0.66
CA GLY A 568 49.81 -78.80 -1.20
C GLY A 568 49.00 -77.51 -1.01
N GLN A 569 49.55 -76.63 -0.17
CA GLN A 569 49.13 -75.26 0.21
C GLN A 569 48.20 -75.20 1.45
N PRO A 570 48.70 -74.76 2.63
CA PRO A 570 47.85 -74.50 3.79
C PRO A 570 47.14 -73.16 3.62
N GLU A 571 45.80 -73.17 3.49
CA GLU A 571 44.99 -71.98 3.74
C GLU A 571 44.18 -72.15 5.04
N ILE A 572 44.70 -71.48 6.07
CA ILE A 572 44.12 -71.10 7.36
C ILE A 572 43.82 -72.26 8.33
N ILE A 573 44.88 -72.73 9.01
CA ILE A 573 44.78 -73.36 10.33
C ILE A 573 44.73 -72.23 11.37
N SER A 574 43.62 -72.10 12.07
CA SER A 574 43.44 -71.24 13.26
C SER A 574 43.87 -69.78 13.09
N ALA A 575 43.01 -68.94 12.52
CA ALA A 575 43.09 -67.51 12.79
C ALA A 575 42.07 -67.16 13.90
N MET A 576 42.56 -66.85 15.11
CA MET A 576 41.89 -65.83 15.92
C MET A 576 42.15 -64.52 15.18
N ILE A 577 41.20 -64.11 14.34
CA ILE A 577 41.21 -62.75 13.81
C ILE A 577 40.56 -61.90 14.91
N GLN A 578 41.40 -61.22 15.69
CA GLN A 578 40.97 -60.20 16.65
C GLN A 578 40.33 -59.02 15.93
#